data_AF-A0A2V8SNB3-F1
#
_entry.id   AF-A0A2V8SNB3-F1
#
_cell.length_a   1.000
_cell.length_b   1.000
_cell.length_c   1.000
_cell.angle_alpha   90.00
_cell.angle_beta   90.00
_cell.angle_gamma   90.00
#
_symmetry.space_group_name_H-M   'P 1'
#
loop_
_entity.id
_entity.type
_entity.pdbx_description
1 polymer ?
#
loop_
_entity_poly.entity_id
_entity_poly.type
_entity_poly.pdbx_seq_one_letter_code
_entity_poly.pdbx_strand_id
1 'polypeptide(L)'
;MEGFCKTKACPSSEELLAFQAGVIDIVRSSRVRRHLILCEFCEAELAFYKRYPPGEIKIEQTTIPEPMLELAEELLQKERNLEPLYRLVRRG
;
A
#
# COMPACT_ATOMS: atom_id res chain seq x y z
N MET A 1 5.01 4.74 24.76
CA MET A 1 5.32 5.12 23.38
C MET A 1 5.18 3.87 22.54
N GLU A 2 4.04 3.72 21.89
CA GLU A 2 3.92 2.73 20.81
C GLU A 2 4.79 3.23 19.65
N GLY A 3 5.55 2.34 19.02
CA GLY A 3 6.54 2.72 18.00
C GLY A 3 5.90 3.36 16.76
N PHE A 4 6.75 3.74 15.80
CA PHE A 4 6.31 4.19 14.47
C PHE A 4 5.69 3.02 13.70
N CYS A 5 4.43 2.70 13.97
CA CYS A 5 3.71 1.59 13.36
C CYS A 5 2.23 1.92 13.11
N LYS A 6 1.72 1.44 11.97
CA LYS A 6 0.30 1.56 11.62
C LYS A 6 -0.50 0.53 12.43
N THR A 7 -1.55 0.98 13.10
CA THR A 7 -2.45 0.11 13.89
C THR A 7 -3.83 0.05 13.24
N LYS A 8 -4.71 -0.83 13.75
CA LYS A 8 -6.11 -0.91 13.31
C LYS A 8 -6.90 0.38 13.58
N ALA A 9 -6.41 1.24 14.47
CA ALA A 9 -7.02 2.53 14.77
C ALA A 9 -6.58 3.65 13.80
N CYS A 10 -5.56 3.40 12.98
CA CYS A 10 -5.12 4.34 11.96
C CYS A 10 -6.16 4.48 10.84
N PRO A 11 -6.38 5.69 10.31
CA PRO A 11 -7.20 5.89 9.14
C PRO A 11 -6.62 5.13 7.93
N SER A 12 -7.50 4.76 6.99
CA SER A 12 -7.05 4.20 5.73
C SER A 12 -6.28 5.25 4.91
N SER A 13 -5.44 4.79 3.99
CA SER A 13 -4.73 5.68 3.07
C SER A 13 -5.72 6.48 2.18
N GLU A 14 -6.83 5.87 1.78
CA GLU A 14 -7.92 6.55 1.07
C GLU A 14 -8.57 7.65 1.92
N GLU A 15 -8.80 7.40 3.21
CA GLU A 15 -9.34 8.41 4.13
C GLU A 15 -8.37 9.58 4.34
N LEU A 16 -7.06 9.32 4.45
CA LEU A 16 -6.03 10.37 4.56
C LEU A 16 -5.96 11.21 3.28
N LEU A 17 -6.07 10.58 2.11
CA LEU A 17 -6.11 11.27 0.82
C LEU A 17 -7.37 12.12 0.66
N ALA A 18 -8.54 11.58 1.02
CA ALA A 18 -9.79 12.33 1.01
C ALA A 18 -9.75 13.52 2.00
N PHE A 19 -9.12 13.32 3.17
CA PHE A 19 -8.88 14.37 4.15
C PHE A 19 -7.97 15.47 3.59
N GLN A 20 -6.87 15.11 2.93
CA GLN A 20 -5.97 16.06 2.27
C GLN A 20 -6.67 16.85 1.16
N ALA A 21 -7.45 16.17 0.32
CA ALA A 21 -8.17 16.78 -0.78
C ALA A 21 -9.42 17.57 -0.34
N GLY A 22 -9.79 17.53 0.95
CA GLY A 22 -10.96 18.22 1.48
C GLY A 22 -12.30 17.60 1.06
N VAL A 23 -12.29 16.39 0.50
CA VAL A 23 -13.47 15.65 -0.02
C VAL A 23 -13.94 14.57 0.96
N ILE A 24 -13.89 14.88 2.26
CA ILE A 24 -14.29 13.97 3.35
C ILE A 24 -15.38 14.62 4.19
N ASP A 25 -16.29 13.83 4.77
CA ASP A 25 -17.34 14.34 5.65
C ASP A 25 -16.77 14.88 6.97
N ILE A 26 -17.55 15.74 7.63
CA ILE A 26 -17.15 16.47 8.84
C ILE A 26 -16.81 15.52 10.01
N VAL A 27 -17.53 14.40 10.14
CA VAL A 27 -17.35 13.45 11.24
C VAL A 27 -16.03 12.70 11.05
N ARG A 28 -15.79 12.16 9.85
CA ARG A 28 -14.52 11.50 9.52
C ARG A 28 -13.35 12.47 9.53
N SER A 29 -13.51 13.69 9.02
CA SER A 29 -12.50 14.74 9.08
C SER A 29 -12.04 15.03 10.52
N SER A 30 -13.01 15.16 11.43
CA SER A 30 -12.74 15.40 12.84
C SER A 30 -12.01 14.23 13.50
N ARG A 31 -12.37 12.99 13.13
CA ARG A 31 -11.70 11.77 13.60
C ARG A 31 -10.25 11.71 13.13
N VAL A 32 -10.01 11.96 11.84
CA VAL A 32 -8.65 11.98 11.26
C VAL A 32 -7.81 13.07 11.93
N ARG A 33 -8.34 14.29 12.08
CA ARG A 33 -7.63 15.39 12.76
C ARG A 33 -7.22 15.03 14.19
N ARG A 34 -8.11 14.37 14.95
CA ARG A 34 -7.78 13.90 16.31
C ARG A 34 -6.70 12.83 16.29
N HIS A 35 -6.76 11.90 15.34
CA HIS A 35 -5.77 10.83 15.22
C HIS A 35 -4.37 11.38 14.89
N LEU A 36 -4.27 12.36 13.98
CA LEU A 36 -3.01 12.97 13.56
C LEU A 36 -2.25 13.64 14.71
N ILE A 37 -2.94 14.09 15.77
CA ILE A 37 -2.30 14.67 16.96
C ILE A 37 -1.54 13.61 17.77
N LEU A 38 -1.94 12.34 17.68
CA LEU A 38 -1.46 11.25 18.53
C LEU A 38 -0.62 10.20 17.78
N CYS A 39 -0.59 10.26 16.45
CA CYS A 39 0.04 9.25 15.61
C CYS A 39 1.03 9.87 14.63
N GLU A 40 2.31 9.81 15.02
CA GLU A 40 3.45 10.30 14.19
C GLU A 40 3.52 9.57 12.84
N PHE A 41 3.07 8.31 12.78
CA PHE A 41 3.02 7.55 11.53
C PHE A 41 2.05 8.18 10.52
N CYS A 42 0.82 8.46 10.94
CA CYS A 42 -0.19 9.02 10.03
C CYS A 42 0.08 10.49 9.69
N GLU A 43 0.73 11.23 10.60
CA GLU A 43 1.23 12.56 10.30
C GLU A 43 2.30 12.53 9.20
N ALA A 44 3.27 11.61 9.31
CA ALA A 44 4.28 11.41 8.29
C ALA A 44 3.68 10.93 6.95
N GLU A 45 2.70 10.02 6.98
CA GLU A 45 1.97 9.54 5.79
C GLU A 45 1.22 10.69 5.10
N LEU A 46 0.56 11.58 5.86
CA LEU A 46 -0.11 12.76 5.30
C LEU A 46 0.89 13.77 4.70
N ALA A 47 2.02 13.99 5.38
CA ALA A 47 3.08 14.84 4.84
C ALA A 47 3.67 14.27 3.54
N PHE A 48 3.79 12.95 3.44
CA PHE A 48 4.20 12.26 2.23
C PHE A 48 3.23 12.54 1.07
N TYR A 49 1.92 12.35 1.27
CA TYR A 49 0.94 12.62 0.21
C TYR A 49 0.82 14.10 -0.16
N LYS A 50 1.11 15.02 0.77
CA LYS A 50 1.21 16.46 0.45
C LYS A 50 2.40 16.77 -0.44
N ARG A 51 3.54 16.10 -0.20
CA ARG A 51 4.78 16.28 -0.96
C ARG A 51 4.75 15.57 -2.31
N TYR A 52 4.12 14.41 -2.36
CA TYR A 52 3.98 13.56 -3.54
C TYR A 52 2.49 13.27 -3.75
N PRO A 53 1.73 14.23 -4.31
CA PRO A 53 0.32 14.00 -4.61
C PRO A 53 0.20 12.77 -5.49
N PRO A 54 -0.72 11.83 -5.20
CA PRO A 54 -1.00 10.74 -6.11
C PRO A 54 -1.54 11.35 -7.42
N GLY A 55 -0.66 11.46 -8.40
CA GLY A 55 -1.05 11.79 -9.76
C GLY A 55 -1.63 10.56 -10.44
N GLU A 56 -2.39 10.78 -11.52
CA GLU A 56 -2.68 9.73 -12.49
C GLU A 56 -1.36 9.32 -13.16
N ILE A 57 -0.64 8.38 -12.53
CA ILE A 57 0.41 7.66 -13.22
C ILE A 57 -0.33 6.86 -14.29
N LYS A 58 -0.11 7.20 -15.55
CA LYS A 58 -0.49 6.32 -16.65
C LYS A 58 0.35 5.06 -16.50
N ILE A 59 -0.20 4.09 -15.77
CA ILE A 59 0.35 2.75 -15.72
C ILE A 59 0.05 2.17 -17.10
N GLU A 60 1.07 2.10 -17.95
CA GLU A 60 0.98 1.33 -19.17
C GLU A 60 0.63 -0.10 -18.77
N GLN A 61 -0.53 -0.58 -19.22
CA GLN A 61 -0.91 -1.96 -19.00
C GLN A 61 0.01 -2.83 -19.86
N THR A 62 1.14 -3.24 -19.28
CA THR A 62 2.02 -4.20 -19.90
C THR A 62 1.44 -5.60 -19.69
N THR A 63 1.37 -6.39 -20.75
CA THR A 63 1.07 -7.82 -20.63
C THR A 63 2.18 -8.52 -19.87
N ILE A 64 1.82 -9.46 -19.00
CA ILE A 64 2.80 -10.36 -18.38
C ILE A 64 3.54 -11.08 -19.53
N PRO A 65 4.88 -11.08 -19.57
CA PRO A 65 5.62 -11.82 -20.58
C PRO A 65 5.23 -13.30 -20.57
N GLU A 66 5.00 -13.88 -21.75
CA GLU A 66 4.50 -15.25 -21.92
C GLU A 66 5.27 -16.31 -21.10
N PRO A 67 6.62 -16.31 -21.05
CA PRO A 67 7.35 -17.27 -20.22
C PRO A 67 7.07 -17.14 -18.71
N MET A 68 6.74 -15.92 -18.24
CA MET A 68 6.38 -15.71 -16.84
C MET A 68 4.94 -16.14 -16.55
N LEU A 69 4.05 -16.00 -17.53
CA LEU A 69 2.68 -16.45 -17.41
C LEU A 69 2.63 -17.99 -17.33
N GLU A 70 3.31 -18.68 -18.24
CA GLU A 70 3.42 -20.14 -18.23
C GLU A 70 3.98 -20.66 -16.90
N LEU A 71 5.06 -20.04 -16.40
CA LEU A 71 5.63 -20.40 -15.11
C LEU A 71 4.64 -20.19 -13.95
N ALA A 72 3.92 -19.07 -13.94
CA ALA A 72 2.95 -18.77 -12.89
C ALA A 72 1.79 -19.78 -12.92
N GLU A 73 1.29 -20.14 -14.10
CA GLU A 73 0.25 -21.14 -14.28
C GLU A 73 0.70 -22.52 -13.80
N GLU A 74 1.91 -22.95 -14.15
CA GLU A 74 2.46 -24.21 -13.67
C GLU A 74 2.58 -24.27 -12.13
N LEU A 75 3.01 -23.16 -11.52
CA LEU A 75 3.16 -23.07 -10.06
C LEU A 75 1.82 -23.04 -9.33
N LEU A 76 0.79 -22.43 -9.92
CA LEU A 76 -0.55 -22.36 -9.34
C LEU A 76 -1.33 -23.66 -9.51
N GLN A 77 -1.18 -24.34 -10.65
CA GLN A 77 -1.81 -25.65 -10.91
C GLN A 77 -1.20 -26.77 -10.07
N LYS A 78 0.08 -26.68 -9.73
CA LYS A 78 0.77 -27.59 -8.81
C LYS A 78 0.66 -27.03 -7.39
N GLU A 79 -0.44 -27.27 -6.68
CA GLU A 79 -0.55 -26.86 -5.27
C GLU A 79 0.72 -27.21 -4.48
N ARG A 80 1.44 -26.15 -4.04
CA ARG A 80 2.45 -26.14 -2.96
C ARG A 80 3.82 -26.80 -3.19
N ASN A 81 4.49 -26.60 -4.34
CA ASN A 81 5.95 -26.77 -4.36
C ASN A 81 6.71 -25.58 -4.95
N LEU A 82 6.92 -24.56 -4.09
CA LEU A 82 7.67 -23.35 -4.38
C LEU A 82 9.19 -23.51 -4.15
N GLU A 83 9.69 -24.70 -3.78
CA GLU A 83 11.13 -24.92 -3.56
C GLU A 83 12.04 -24.61 -4.76
N PRO A 84 11.62 -24.85 -6.02
CA PRO A 84 12.42 -24.43 -7.17
C PRO A 84 12.66 -22.92 -7.20
N LEU A 85 11.67 -22.11 -6.81
CA LEU A 85 11.80 -20.65 -6.75
C LEU A 85 12.71 -20.19 -5.61
N TYR A 86 12.57 -20.76 -4.41
CA TYR A 86 13.43 -20.41 -3.27
C TYR A 86 14.91 -20.73 -3.55
N ARG A 87 15.21 -21.74 -4.38
CA ARG A 87 16.57 -22.05 -4.82
C ARG A 87 17.18 -21.00 -5.73
N LEU A 88 16.39 -20.37 -6.60
CA LEU A 88 16.84 -19.33 -7.51
C LEU A 88 17.17 -18.03 -6.76
N VAL A 89 16.37 -17.69 -5.74
CA VAL A 89 16.57 -16.48 -4.91
C VAL A 89 17.83 -16.57 -4.04
N ARG A 90 18.27 -17.78 -3.64
CA ARG A 90 19.49 -17.97 -2.81
C ARG A 90 20.81 -17.96 -3.58
N ARG A 91 20.78 -17.76 -4.91
CA ARG A 91 21.99 -17.72 -5.75
C ARG A 91 22.40 -16.30 -6.18
N GLY A 92 21.71 -15.27 -5.70
CA GLY A 92 22.17 -13.87 -5.75
C GLY A 92 22.72 -13.44 -4.41
#